data_AF-H9UL17-F1
#
_entry.id   AF-H9UL17-F1
#
_cell.length_a   1.000
_cell.length_b   1.000
_cell.length_c   1.000
_cell.angle_alpha   90.00
_cell.angle_beta   90.00
_cell.angle_gamma   90.00
#
_symmetry.space_group_name_H-M   'P 1'
#
loop_
_entity.id
_entity.type
_entity.pdbx_description
1 polymer ?
#
loop_
_entity_poly.entity_id
_entity_poly.type
_entity_poly.pdbx_seq_one_letter_code
_entity_poly.pdbx_strand_id
1 'polypeptide(L)'
;MSKIIPFPGADETSGASGSDDTDTGDWYRGSSLGLTPEQLAVCLRSDSSDYRELVAVSTDLPPGAVQHTRIIRRVTQLLALCADDSPVRMTDRGYLPRSMVKTLAAQAYREADDGDLVGPRLAHREADLPELVRDRQLAELAGLLQIDQQRRALEITSVGKEIVEQQDWGRCYGLLLQAVLDNPGIFAEFDRIEDDGWLSFMTLLWLHLCREESPDVSGIFVWDLAWVSATVLGDSLDADPVESNLLETLRHVVELRFVQRFALPFGLLTEQDSLSPPAGLLPDNPQQPELFHRRRQLQRYCPTELLTTALHWRTQPPQRILLSDVEGALSMCQLAEQLDQSGYADYRARNLFLQSLARDPQLPEAYLGLAGRQYEPAAAEQIISLGIAACTPPDGAADSNLADLLPMILFRIRMRMIGRRYPEAEQDLRWLSSSGGHAVPGIQQLLFSCVIAQENIDQAELLLEEGFPHDSMEYHWNRVLIAYARGGAAQARPVLNAALQANPNIPELLYELRNLPDLVMDGAEPPPSSEAYAVLYLDAASDAWLSVKNARQWVMKQQRK
;
A
#
# COMPACT_ATOMS: atom_id res chain seq x y z
N MET A 1 -9.73 7.88 33.96
CA MET A 1 -9.55 6.52 34.52
C MET A 1 -9.14 5.64 33.35
N SER A 2 -7.85 5.55 33.09
CA SER A 2 -7.24 4.75 32.03
C SER A 2 -7.38 3.27 32.38
N LYS A 3 -8.03 2.48 31.51
CA LYS A 3 -8.00 1.02 31.59
C LYS A 3 -6.62 0.58 31.12
N ILE A 4 -5.75 0.23 32.06
CA ILE A 4 -4.56 -0.56 31.76
C ILE A 4 -5.07 -1.91 31.26
N ILE A 5 -4.85 -2.22 29.98
CA ILE A 5 -5.11 -3.55 29.43
C ILE A 5 -3.99 -4.45 29.98
N PRO A 6 -4.29 -5.45 30.82
CA PRO A 6 -3.25 -6.34 31.32
C PRO A 6 -2.79 -7.25 30.17
N PHE A 7 -1.47 -7.29 29.94
CA PHE A 7 -0.84 -8.31 29.09
C PHE A 7 -1.12 -9.70 29.68
N PRO A 8 -1.54 -10.70 28.88
CA PRO A 8 -1.60 -12.08 29.36
C PRO A 8 -0.17 -12.56 29.63
N GLY A 9 0.06 -13.05 30.86
CA GLY A 9 1.31 -13.72 31.21
C GLY A 9 1.44 -15.03 30.42
N ALA A 10 2.66 -15.32 29.97
CA ALA A 10 3.01 -16.59 29.38
C ALA A 10 2.86 -17.70 30.43
N ASP A 11 1.75 -18.45 30.38
CA ASP A 11 1.62 -19.71 31.08
C ASP A 11 1.90 -20.86 30.10
N GLU A 12 2.82 -21.72 30.53
CA GLU A 12 3.31 -22.89 29.82
C GLU A 12 2.22 -23.97 29.65
N THR A 13 2.24 -24.60 28.46
CA THR A 13 1.75 -25.96 28.14
C THR A 13 0.24 -26.23 28.05
N SER A 14 -0.22 -26.43 26.80
CA SER A 14 -1.07 -27.58 26.46
C SER A 14 -0.99 -27.88 24.96
N GLY A 15 -0.66 -29.13 24.62
CA GLY A 15 -0.58 -29.59 23.23
C GLY A 15 -1.91 -30.11 22.68
N ALA A 16 -2.09 -29.99 21.36
CA ALA A 16 -2.95 -30.81 20.47
C ALA A 16 -2.63 -30.34 19.02
N SER A 17 -1.91 -31.13 18.21
CA SER A 17 -2.44 -32.04 17.18
C SER A 17 -3.27 -31.38 16.06
N GLY A 18 -2.62 -31.18 14.90
CA GLY A 18 -3.11 -31.61 13.59
C GLY A 18 -4.24 -30.81 12.94
N SER A 19 -3.87 -29.81 12.16
CA SER A 19 -4.42 -29.57 10.81
C SER A 19 -3.46 -28.68 10.03
N ASP A 20 -2.85 -29.25 8.98
CA ASP A 20 -2.21 -28.49 7.91
C ASP A 20 -3.32 -27.71 7.18
N ASP A 21 -3.48 -26.43 7.49
CA ASP A 21 -4.05 -25.46 6.56
C ASP A 21 -3.83 -24.02 7.08
N THR A 22 -3.29 -23.17 6.19
CA THR A 22 -2.96 -21.73 6.29
C THR A 22 -1.62 -21.34 6.94
N ASP A 23 -0.58 -21.48 6.12
CA ASP A 23 0.85 -21.20 6.33
C ASP A 23 1.23 -19.69 6.33
N THR A 24 0.30 -18.78 6.63
CA THR A 24 0.59 -17.32 6.71
C THR A 24 0.83 -16.82 8.14
N GLY A 25 0.38 -17.57 9.16
CA GLY A 25 0.52 -17.18 10.57
C GLY A 25 1.89 -17.49 11.20
N ASP A 26 2.66 -18.44 10.65
CA ASP A 26 3.91 -18.90 11.27
C ASP A 26 5.13 -18.04 10.93
N TRP A 27 5.03 -17.15 9.93
CA TRP A 27 6.13 -16.30 9.48
C TRP A 27 6.50 -15.17 10.44
N TYR A 28 5.60 -14.80 11.37
CA TYR A 28 5.78 -13.65 12.27
C TYR A 28 6.03 -14.01 13.73
N ARG A 29 6.21 -15.30 14.04
CA ARG A 29 6.81 -15.71 15.32
C ARG A 29 8.16 -14.98 15.44
N GLY A 30 8.40 -14.30 16.57
CA GLY A 30 9.50 -13.34 16.79
C GLY A 30 10.92 -13.74 16.33
N SER A 31 11.14 -15.02 16.01
CA SER A 31 12.29 -15.51 15.25
C SER A 31 12.59 -14.73 13.95
N SER A 32 11.60 -14.32 13.16
CA SER A 32 11.85 -13.55 11.93
C SER A 32 12.23 -12.10 12.19
N LEU A 33 11.73 -11.55 13.31
CA LEU A 33 12.10 -10.22 13.78
C LEU A 33 13.50 -10.19 14.41
N GLY A 34 14.11 -11.34 14.71
CA GLY A 34 15.37 -11.38 15.47
C GLY A 34 15.20 -10.99 16.94
N LEU A 35 13.97 -11.03 17.46
CA LEU A 35 13.61 -10.69 18.85
C LEU A 35 13.00 -11.90 19.55
N THR A 36 13.43 -12.19 20.79
CA THR A 36 12.70 -13.14 21.63
C THR A 36 11.35 -12.55 22.05
N PRO A 37 10.37 -13.35 22.50
CA PRO A 37 9.10 -12.84 23.01
C PRO A 37 9.26 -11.80 24.12
N GLU A 38 10.24 -11.97 25.01
CA GLU A 38 10.55 -11.03 26.09
C GLU A 38 11.09 -9.70 25.53
N GLN A 39 11.98 -9.77 24.54
CA GLN A 39 12.53 -8.58 23.89
C GLN A 39 11.45 -7.82 23.10
N LEU A 40 10.55 -8.56 22.42
CA LEU A 40 9.39 -7.97 21.76
C LEU A 40 8.46 -7.29 22.77
N ALA A 41 8.21 -7.91 23.92
CA ALA A 41 7.41 -7.31 24.99
C ALA A 41 8.04 -6.01 25.51
N VAL A 42 9.37 -5.93 25.63
CA VAL A 42 10.08 -4.69 25.99
C VAL A 42 9.84 -3.60 24.94
N CYS A 43 9.87 -3.94 23.64
CA CYS A 43 9.57 -3.00 22.56
C CYS A 43 8.11 -2.50 22.53
N LEU A 44 7.17 -3.18 23.20
CA LEU A 44 5.75 -2.84 23.23
C LEU A 44 5.30 -2.20 24.55
N ARG A 45 6.14 -2.23 25.58
CA ARG A 45 5.81 -1.75 26.93
C ARG A 45 6.38 -0.36 27.19
N SER A 46 5.79 0.31 28.18
CA SER A 46 6.13 1.68 28.56
C SER A 46 7.31 1.80 29.53
N ASP A 47 7.89 0.69 29.99
CA ASP A 47 8.94 0.75 30.99
C ASP A 47 10.31 1.03 30.36
N SER A 48 10.71 2.30 30.45
CA SER A 48 11.95 2.84 29.90
C SER A 48 13.24 2.19 30.43
N SER A 49 13.21 1.44 31.55
CA SER A 49 14.44 0.81 32.05
C SER A 49 14.90 -0.36 31.19
N ASP A 50 13.96 -1.10 30.62
CA ASP A 50 14.23 -2.45 30.11
C ASP A 50 14.79 -2.42 28.68
N TYR A 51 14.49 -1.38 27.90
CA TYR A 51 15.02 -1.30 26.54
C TYR A 51 16.55 -1.15 26.49
N ARG A 52 17.18 -0.71 27.59
CA ARG A 52 18.64 -0.61 27.70
C ARG A 52 19.32 -1.98 27.66
N GLU A 53 18.55 -3.05 27.85
CA GLU A 53 19.00 -4.43 27.60
C GLU A 53 19.05 -4.76 26.10
N LEU A 54 18.29 -4.05 25.27
CA LEU A 54 18.19 -4.25 23.82
C LEU A 54 19.09 -3.32 23.02
N VAL A 55 19.22 -2.06 23.44
CA VAL A 55 19.99 -1.04 22.73
C VAL A 55 20.66 -0.07 23.69
N ALA A 56 21.89 0.32 23.38
CA ALA A 56 22.61 1.39 24.07
C ALA A 56 22.82 2.57 23.13
N VAL A 57 22.57 3.79 23.63
CA VAL A 57 22.80 5.03 22.86
C VAL A 57 24.26 5.47 23.02
N SER A 58 24.95 5.73 21.90
CA SER A 58 26.30 6.29 21.92
C SER A 58 26.26 7.78 22.23
N THR A 59 27.10 8.21 23.17
CA THR A 59 27.40 9.63 23.43
C THR A 59 28.75 10.06 22.85
N ASP A 60 29.53 9.12 22.30
CA ASP A 60 30.86 9.37 21.75
C ASP A 60 30.79 9.40 20.21
N LEU A 61 29.94 10.30 19.70
CA LEU A 61 29.77 10.50 18.27
C LEU A 61 30.68 11.64 17.80
N PRO A 62 31.40 11.49 16.67
CA PRO A 62 32.21 12.58 16.15
C PRO A 62 31.31 13.77 15.81
N PRO A 63 31.68 15.03 16.15
CA PRO A 63 30.84 16.20 15.92
C PRO A 63 30.36 16.34 14.46
N GLY A 64 31.20 15.93 13.51
CA GLY A 64 30.89 15.93 12.07
C GLY A 64 29.75 14.99 11.66
N ALA A 65 29.49 13.91 12.40
CA ALA A 65 28.41 12.97 12.08
C ALA A 65 27.02 13.55 12.40
N VAL A 66 26.93 14.42 13.40
CA VAL A 66 25.65 14.93 13.91
C VAL A 66 25.37 16.39 13.52
N GLN A 67 26.38 17.12 13.05
CA GLN A 67 26.27 18.56 12.70
C GLN A 67 25.20 18.86 11.65
N HIS A 68 24.88 17.88 10.79
CA HIS A 68 23.87 18.04 9.75
C HIS A 68 22.47 17.61 10.18
N THR A 69 22.28 17.05 11.38
CA THR A 69 20.95 16.66 11.87
C THR A 69 20.12 17.91 12.21
N ARG A 70 18.82 17.89 11.89
CA ARG A 70 17.95 19.05 12.15
C ARG A 70 17.79 19.29 13.65
N ILE A 71 17.75 18.21 14.45
CA ILE A 71 17.60 18.31 15.90
C ILE A 71 18.78 19.02 16.57
N ILE A 72 20.03 18.68 16.20
CA ILE A 72 21.21 19.32 16.79
C ILE A 72 21.27 20.79 16.43
N ARG A 73 21.02 21.16 15.18
CA ARG A 73 21.02 22.56 14.79
C ARG A 73 20.05 23.39 15.63
N ARG A 74 18.82 22.91 15.82
CA ARG A 74 17.79 23.61 16.62
C ARG A 74 18.13 23.66 18.11
N VAL A 75 18.56 22.54 18.70
CA VAL A 75 18.90 22.50 20.12
C VAL A 75 20.17 23.29 20.44
N THR A 76 21.21 23.23 19.60
CA THR A 76 22.42 24.04 19.79
C THR A 76 22.11 25.55 19.81
N GLN A 77 21.20 26.01 18.96
CA GLN A 77 20.75 27.41 18.97
C GLN A 77 19.99 27.75 20.25
N LEU A 78 19.11 26.85 20.70
CA LEU A 78 18.37 27.00 21.95
C LEU A 78 19.32 27.12 23.14
N LEU A 79 20.32 26.22 23.21
CA LEU A 79 21.34 26.22 24.26
C LEU A 79 22.22 27.47 24.20
N ALA A 80 22.66 27.89 23.01
CA ALA A 80 23.46 29.11 22.85
C ALA A 80 22.73 30.37 23.33
N LEU A 81 21.41 30.46 23.10
CA LEU A 81 20.58 31.55 23.61
C LEU A 81 20.35 31.50 25.13
N CYS A 82 20.53 30.33 25.74
CA CYS A 82 20.48 30.14 27.20
C CYS A 82 21.85 30.17 27.86
N ALA A 83 22.94 30.21 27.09
CA ALA A 83 24.32 30.12 27.58
C ALA A 83 24.80 31.43 28.25
N ASP A 84 24.11 32.55 28.01
CA ASP A 84 24.35 33.79 28.74
C ASP A 84 24.09 33.56 30.24
N ASP A 85 24.92 34.16 31.11
CA ASP A 85 24.82 34.01 32.59
C ASP A 85 23.51 34.54 33.20
N SER A 86 22.58 35.04 32.38
CA SER A 86 21.28 35.54 32.80
C SER A 86 20.16 34.54 32.48
N PRO A 87 19.39 34.08 33.48
CA PRO A 87 18.24 33.20 33.25
C PRO A 87 17.26 33.79 32.24
N VAL A 88 16.78 32.96 31.31
CA VAL A 88 15.79 33.38 30.31
C VAL A 88 14.41 33.39 30.93
N ARG A 89 13.87 34.59 31.20
CA ARG A 89 12.53 34.73 31.79
C ARG A 89 11.45 34.23 30.83
N MET A 90 10.69 33.23 31.25
CA MET A 90 9.57 32.65 30.52
C MET A 90 8.31 33.53 30.65
N THR A 91 7.36 33.33 29.75
CA THR A 91 6.02 33.91 29.84
C THR A 91 5.22 33.29 30.99
N ASP A 92 4.09 33.91 31.37
CA ASP A 92 3.21 33.39 32.43
C ASP A 92 2.62 31.99 32.13
N ARG A 93 2.65 31.57 30.87
CA ARG A 93 2.20 30.25 30.42
C ARG A 93 3.34 29.23 30.33
N GLY A 94 4.56 29.60 30.76
CA GLY A 94 5.72 28.72 30.66
C GLY A 94 6.29 28.59 29.24
N TYR A 95 6.02 29.56 28.36
CA TYR A 95 6.64 29.60 27.02
C TYR A 95 7.87 30.51 26.96
N LEU A 96 8.72 30.27 25.97
CA LEU A 96 9.85 31.12 25.59
C LEU A 96 9.41 32.56 25.28
N PRO A 97 10.23 33.58 25.65
CA PRO A 97 9.94 34.97 25.32
C PRO A 97 9.93 35.21 23.80
N ARG A 98 9.05 36.12 23.35
CA ARG A 98 8.80 36.38 21.92
C ARG A 98 10.06 36.73 21.11
N SER A 99 11.02 37.42 21.72
CA SER A 99 12.30 37.76 21.08
C SER A 99 13.07 36.49 20.68
N MET A 100 13.13 35.52 21.59
CA MET A 100 13.82 34.25 21.40
C MET A 100 13.09 33.36 20.38
N VAL A 101 11.75 33.29 20.46
CA VAL A 101 10.93 32.58 19.47
C VAL A 101 11.17 33.13 18.07
N LYS A 102 11.22 34.46 17.90
CA LYS A 102 11.53 35.08 16.59
C LYS A 102 12.91 34.70 16.07
N THR A 103 13.92 34.67 16.94
CA THR A 103 15.29 34.29 16.56
C THR A 103 15.34 32.84 16.10
N LEU A 104 14.80 31.91 16.89
CA LEU A 104 14.79 30.48 16.59
C LEU A 104 13.95 30.18 15.33
N ALA A 105 12.79 30.82 15.18
CA ALA A 105 11.95 30.68 13.99
C ALA A 105 12.67 31.18 12.74
N ALA A 106 13.23 32.40 12.76
CA ALA A 106 13.89 32.99 11.59
C ALA A 106 15.10 32.19 11.10
N GLN A 107 15.68 31.36 11.95
CA GLN A 107 16.74 30.44 11.59
C GLN A 107 16.18 29.14 11.00
N ALA A 108 15.20 28.51 11.65
CA ALA A 108 14.50 27.34 11.10
C ALA A 108 13.93 27.60 9.69
N TYR A 109 13.39 28.80 9.43
CA TYR A 109 12.90 29.21 8.11
C TYR A 109 13.96 29.35 7.04
N ARG A 110 15.19 29.74 7.41
CA ARG A 110 16.29 29.88 6.44
C ARG A 110 16.85 28.53 6.02
N GLU A 111 16.57 27.48 6.79
CA GLU A 111 17.09 26.14 6.60
C GLU A 111 16.07 25.17 5.97
N ALA A 112 14.79 25.52 5.96
CA ALA A 112 13.77 24.78 5.21
C ALA A 112 13.76 25.26 3.76
N ASP A 113 14.33 24.47 2.86
CA ASP A 113 14.12 24.62 1.40
C ASP A 113 12.65 24.32 1.00
N ASP A 114 11.88 23.70 1.89
CA ASP A 114 10.47 23.37 1.68
C ASP A 114 9.52 24.46 2.19
N GLY A 115 8.66 24.95 1.30
CA GLY A 115 7.64 25.98 1.54
C GLY A 115 6.51 25.61 2.51
N ASP A 116 6.68 24.59 3.35
CA ASP A 116 5.67 24.04 4.26
C ASP A 116 5.68 24.66 5.67
N LEU A 117 6.70 25.44 6.02
CA LEU A 117 6.71 26.16 7.29
C LEU A 117 5.82 27.43 7.22
N VAL A 118 5.01 27.62 8.25
CA VAL A 118 4.12 28.76 8.51
C VAL A 118 4.88 30.09 8.64
N GLY A 119 5.41 30.65 7.53
CA GLY A 119 6.25 31.86 7.39
C GLY A 119 6.68 32.62 8.67
N PRO A 120 7.94 33.12 8.81
CA PRO A 120 8.45 33.73 10.05
C PRO A 120 7.63 34.93 10.57
N ARG A 121 6.73 35.47 9.74
CA ARG A 121 5.76 36.50 10.07
C ARG A 121 4.59 36.02 10.96
N LEU A 122 4.30 34.72 11.02
CA LEU A 122 3.13 34.15 11.72
C LEU A 122 3.45 33.58 13.11
N ALA A 123 4.69 33.19 13.39
CA ALA A 123 5.07 32.71 14.71
C ALA A 123 5.24 33.88 15.71
N HIS A 124 4.36 33.97 16.71
CA HIS A 124 4.42 35.00 17.75
C HIS A 124 4.58 34.43 19.16
N ARG A 125 4.31 33.15 19.33
CA ARG A 125 4.40 32.39 20.57
C ARG A 125 5.07 31.06 20.28
N GLU A 126 5.70 30.47 21.29
CA GLU A 126 6.29 29.13 21.18
C GLU A 126 5.23 28.08 20.79
N ALA A 127 4.01 28.20 21.33
CA ALA A 127 2.89 27.32 20.97
C ALA A 127 2.47 27.37 19.49
N ASP A 128 2.90 28.40 18.74
CA ASP A 128 2.67 28.47 17.29
C ASP A 128 3.69 27.59 16.52
N LEU A 129 4.72 27.07 17.21
CA LEU A 129 5.81 26.25 16.68
C LEU A 129 5.95 24.96 17.52
N PRO A 130 5.14 23.93 17.25
CA PRO A 130 5.18 22.65 17.96
C PRO A 130 6.58 22.04 18.07
N GLU A 131 7.40 22.18 17.02
CA GLU A 131 8.77 21.69 16.99
C GLU A 131 9.65 22.35 18.04
N LEU A 132 9.43 23.65 18.31
CA LEU A 132 10.22 24.39 19.28
C LEU A 132 9.84 24.01 20.72
N VAL A 133 8.54 23.85 20.99
CA VAL A 133 8.05 23.36 22.29
C VAL A 133 8.66 22.00 22.59
N ARG A 134 8.60 21.10 21.60
CA ARG A 134 9.17 19.76 21.69
C ARG A 134 10.67 19.79 21.93
N ASP A 135 11.42 20.52 21.13
CA ASP A 135 12.89 20.54 21.23
C ASP A 135 13.35 21.10 22.58
N ARG A 136 12.62 22.07 23.15
CA ARG A 136 12.86 22.54 24.53
C ARG A 136 12.54 21.46 25.57
N GLN A 137 11.35 20.85 25.52
CA GLN A 137 10.98 19.77 26.43
C GLN A 137 12.00 18.61 26.37
N LEU A 138 12.49 18.30 25.17
CA LEU A 138 13.48 17.27 24.97
C LEU A 138 14.84 17.64 25.58
N ALA A 139 15.27 18.89 25.41
CA ALA A 139 16.48 19.39 26.06
C ALA A 139 16.36 19.42 27.60
N GLU A 140 15.16 19.65 28.15
CA GLU A 140 14.89 19.51 29.58
C GLU A 140 14.99 18.05 30.05
N LEU A 141 14.37 17.11 29.32
CA LEU A 141 14.45 15.68 29.63
C LEU A 141 15.87 15.12 29.49
N ALA A 142 16.64 15.64 28.54
CA ALA A 142 18.06 15.33 28.35
C ALA A 142 18.95 15.97 29.43
N GLY A 143 18.40 16.76 30.35
CA GLY A 143 19.14 17.43 31.41
C GLY A 143 20.06 18.55 30.94
N LEU A 144 19.82 19.09 29.74
CA LEU A 144 20.58 20.20 29.15
C LEU A 144 20.02 21.56 29.59
N LEU A 145 18.72 21.60 29.85
CA LEU A 145 17.98 22.75 30.34
C LEU A 145 17.21 22.40 31.61
N GLN A 146 16.90 23.40 32.41
CA GLN A 146 16.01 23.28 33.56
C GLN A 146 15.10 24.51 33.66
N ILE A 147 13.86 24.30 34.14
CA ILE A 147 12.96 25.40 34.49
C ILE A 147 13.02 25.64 35.99
N ASP A 148 13.50 26.82 36.39
CA ASP A 148 13.30 27.33 37.74
C ASP A 148 11.84 27.79 37.87
N GLN A 149 11.02 26.97 38.52
CA GLN A 149 9.59 27.25 38.73
C GLN A 149 9.35 28.51 39.59
N GLN A 150 10.26 28.84 40.51
CA GLN A 150 10.11 30.01 41.39
C GLN A 150 10.37 31.31 40.62
N ARG A 151 11.39 31.30 39.76
CA ARG A 151 11.77 32.45 38.94
C ARG A 151 11.03 32.51 37.60
N ARG A 152 10.34 31.43 37.22
CA ARG A 152 9.78 31.21 35.89
C ARG A 152 10.83 31.48 34.82
N ALA A 153 11.99 30.85 35.01
CA ALA A 153 13.14 31.05 34.16
C ALA A 153 13.63 29.72 33.59
N LEU A 154 14.04 29.76 32.33
CA LEU A 154 14.76 28.68 31.68
C LEU A 154 16.26 28.93 31.88
N GLU A 155 16.94 27.94 32.42
CA GLU A 155 18.37 27.98 32.71
C GLU A 155 19.07 26.81 32.01
N ILE A 156 20.27 27.07 31.49
CA ILE A 156 21.16 26.01 31.02
C ILE A 156 21.78 25.30 32.23
N THR A 157 21.78 23.96 32.21
CA THR A 157 22.38 23.16 33.29
C THR A 157 23.91 23.18 33.18
N SER A 158 24.60 22.67 34.21
CA SER A 158 26.06 22.49 34.12
C SER A 158 26.48 21.60 32.97
N VAL A 159 25.68 20.56 32.67
CA VAL A 159 25.91 19.65 31.54
C VAL A 159 25.72 20.38 30.21
N GLY A 160 24.64 21.18 30.09
CA GLY A 160 24.41 22.00 28.90
C GLY A 160 25.53 23.00 28.66
N LYS A 161 26.02 23.68 29.70
CA LYS A 161 27.14 24.62 29.61
C LYS A 161 28.41 23.93 29.13
N GLU A 162 28.75 22.80 29.74
CA GLU A 162 29.92 22.01 29.35
C GLU A 162 29.89 21.64 27.86
N ILE A 163 28.74 21.15 27.37
CA ILE A 163 28.53 20.79 25.96
C ILE A 163 28.71 22.00 25.04
N VAL A 164 28.15 23.16 25.40
CA VAL A 164 28.28 24.39 24.59
C VAL A 164 29.72 24.90 24.56
N GLU A 165 30.41 24.90 25.70
CA GLU A 165 31.80 25.35 25.83
C GLU A 165 32.78 24.45 25.06
N GLN A 166 32.57 23.13 25.12
CA GLN A 166 33.42 22.13 24.45
C GLN A 166 33.01 21.85 23.00
N GLN A 167 31.84 22.36 22.57
CA GLN A 167 31.22 22.02 21.30
C GLN A 167 31.01 20.51 21.11
N ASP A 168 30.68 19.80 22.19
CA ASP A 168 30.48 18.35 22.22
C ASP A 168 29.06 17.98 21.73
N TRP A 169 28.83 18.19 20.44
CA TRP A 169 27.53 17.94 19.82
C TRP A 169 27.20 16.46 19.71
N GLY A 170 28.21 15.58 19.73
CA GLY A 170 28.01 14.13 19.79
C GLY A 170 27.35 13.69 21.09
N ARG A 171 27.87 14.19 22.22
CA ARG A 171 27.26 13.96 23.54
C ARG A 171 25.88 14.60 23.65
N CYS A 172 25.70 15.81 23.11
CA CYS A 172 24.38 16.45 23.02
C CYS A 172 23.37 15.55 22.29
N TYR A 173 23.74 15.02 21.12
CA TYR A 173 22.90 14.13 20.33
C TYR A 173 22.53 12.86 21.08
N GLY A 174 23.52 12.20 21.69
CA GLY A 174 23.29 10.99 22.47
C GLY A 174 22.32 11.21 23.63
N LEU A 175 22.45 12.33 24.37
CA LEU A 175 21.54 12.68 25.45
C LEU A 175 20.11 12.96 24.97
N LEU A 176 19.95 13.63 23.82
CA LEU A 176 18.63 13.88 23.23
C LEU A 176 17.97 12.59 22.73
N LEU A 177 18.72 11.71 22.07
CA LEU A 177 18.22 10.43 21.59
C LEU A 177 17.82 9.52 22.74
N GLN A 178 18.66 9.47 23.78
CA GLN A 178 18.38 8.77 25.03
C GLN A 178 17.10 9.30 25.70
N ALA A 179 16.92 10.62 25.77
CA ALA A 179 15.71 11.24 26.34
C ALA A 179 14.43 10.88 25.56
N VAL A 180 14.50 10.75 24.23
CA VAL A 180 13.39 10.25 23.41
C VAL A 180 13.07 8.80 23.76
N LEU A 181 14.06 7.92 23.81
CA LEU A 181 13.83 6.50 24.09
C LEU A 181 13.31 6.27 25.52
N ASP A 182 13.75 7.08 26.48
CA ASP A 182 13.23 7.08 27.84
C ASP A 182 11.79 7.66 27.92
N ASN A 183 11.39 8.51 26.96
CA ASN A 183 10.10 9.21 26.96
C ASN A 183 9.48 9.28 25.56
N PRO A 184 9.13 8.14 24.94
CA PRO A 184 8.72 8.13 23.53
C PRO A 184 7.41 8.90 23.29
N GLY A 185 6.57 9.05 24.32
CA GLY A 185 5.34 9.83 24.29
C GLY A 185 5.51 11.34 24.11
N ILE A 186 6.74 11.87 24.15
CA ILE A 186 7.01 13.32 23.97
C ILE A 186 6.46 13.86 22.64
N PHE A 187 6.33 13.02 21.62
CA PHE A 187 5.81 13.42 20.31
C PHE A 187 4.29 13.36 20.22
N ALA A 188 3.61 12.65 21.12
CA ALA A 188 2.17 12.40 21.07
C ALA A 188 1.34 13.67 21.28
N GLU A 189 1.76 14.57 22.18
CA GLU A 189 1.06 15.85 22.44
C GLU A 189 0.90 16.73 21.19
N PHE A 190 1.74 16.50 20.18
CA PHE A 190 1.79 17.32 18.98
C PHE A 190 1.07 16.71 17.79
N ASP A 191 0.66 15.43 17.84
CA ASP A 191 -0.14 14.85 16.77
C ASP A 191 -1.64 15.11 16.99
N ARG A 192 -2.41 14.95 15.92
CA ARG A 192 -3.88 15.08 15.95
C ARG A 192 -4.53 13.69 15.96
N ILE A 193 -3.81 12.68 16.45
CA ILE A 193 -4.21 11.28 16.36
C ILE A 193 -4.61 10.84 17.78
N GLU A 194 -5.86 10.42 17.94
CA GLU A 194 -6.36 9.96 19.23
C GLU A 194 -5.97 8.49 19.45
N ASP A 195 -4.77 8.26 19.99
CA ASP A 195 -4.27 6.94 20.38
C ASP A 195 -3.85 6.87 21.85
N ASP A 196 -4.24 7.84 22.69
CA ASP A 196 -3.81 7.95 24.10
C ASP A 196 -2.27 7.90 24.30
N GLY A 197 -1.49 8.08 23.24
CA GLY A 197 -0.03 8.01 23.22
C GLY A 197 0.58 6.61 23.29
N TRP A 198 -0.21 5.53 23.35
CA TRP A 198 0.33 4.18 23.59
C TRP A 198 1.17 3.67 22.42
N LEU A 199 0.88 4.06 21.18
CA LEU A 199 1.72 3.66 20.04
C LEU A 199 3.11 4.27 20.08
N SER A 200 3.34 5.29 20.91
CA SER A 200 4.68 5.86 21.07
C SER A 200 5.68 4.81 21.55
N PHE A 201 5.26 3.83 22.36
CA PHE A 201 6.13 2.79 22.88
C PHE A 201 6.73 1.90 21.76
N MET A 202 6.06 1.82 20.60
CA MET A 202 6.57 1.09 19.44
C MET A 202 7.77 1.77 18.75
N THR A 203 8.19 2.96 19.20
CA THR A 203 9.36 3.67 18.64
C THR A 203 10.60 2.78 18.60
N LEU A 204 10.84 1.99 19.65
CA LEU A 204 11.97 1.07 19.68
C LEU A 204 11.81 -0.07 18.68
N LEU A 205 10.61 -0.62 18.55
CA LEU A 205 10.31 -1.62 17.53
C LEU A 205 10.60 -1.04 16.15
N TRP A 206 10.06 0.13 15.81
CA TRP A 206 10.27 0.72 14.49
C TRP A 206 11.75 1.01 14.20
N LEU A 207 12.51 1.52 15.17
CA LEU A 207 13.96 1.65 15.02
C LEU A 207 14.63 0.30 14.74
N HIS A 208 14.19 -0.75 15.43
CA HIS A 208 14.68 -2.11 15.23
C HIS A 208 14.37 -2.63 13.83
N LEU A 209 13.14 -2.42 13.34
CA LEU A 209 12.72 -2.81 11.98
C LEU A 209 13.56 -2.10 10.91
N CYS A 210 14.08 -0.91 11.19
CA CYS A 210 14.92 -0.16 10.25
C CYS A 210 16.39 -0.62 10.16
N ARG A 211 16.85 -1.61 10.96
CA ARG A 211 18.28 -1.99 11.10
C ARG A 211 18.79 -2.95 10.01
N GLU A 212 18.43 -2.70 8.76
CA GLU A 212 18.61 -3.71 7.72
C GLU A 212 20.09 -4.03 7.41
N GLU A 213 20.42 -5.32 7.38
CA GLU A 213 21.79 -5.81 7.07
C GLU A 213 22.06 -5.93 5.57
N SER A 214 21.02 -5.94 4.72
CA SER A 214 21.18 -6.23 3.30
C SER A 214 21.44 -4.97 2.48
N PRO A 215 22.55 -4.89 1.72
CA PRO A 215 22.86 -3.75 0.86
C PRO A 215 21.92 -3.62 -0.35
N ASP A 216 21.11 -4.63 -0.64
CA ASP A 216 20.23 -4.70 -1.82
C ASP A 216 18.81 -4.20 -1.54
N VAL A 217 18.49 -3.82 -0.30
CA VAL A 217 17.12 -3.42 0.04
C VAL A 217 16.88 -1.99 -0.39
N SER A 218 15.82 -1.85 -1.17
CA SER A 218 15.55 -0.69 -1.96
C SER A 218 14.96 0.48 -1.13
N GLY A 219 14.75 0.30 0.19
CA GLY A 219 14.28 1.31 1.16
C GLY A 219 12.97 0.93 1.88
N ILE A 220 12.72 1.52 3.05
CA ILE A 220 11.61 1.21 3.96
C ILE A 220 10.40 2.09 3.62
N PHE A 221 9.21 1.50 3.55
CA PHE A 221 7.97 2.27 3.49
C PHE A 221 7.29 2.32 4.85
N VAL A 222 6.59 3.42 5.11
CA VAL A 222 5.71 3.56 6.28
C VAL A 222 4.73 2.39 6.36
N TRP A 223 4.28 1.88 5.21
CA TRP A 223 3.34 0.78 5.17
C TRP A 223 3.90 -0.51 5.75
N ASP A 224 5.17 -0.83 5.49
CA ASP A 224 5.78 -2.04 6.02
C ASP A 224 5.81 -2.00 7.55
N LEU A 225 6.23 -0.85 8.09
CA LEU A 225 6.28 -0.64 9.54
C LEU A 225 4.89 -0.72 10.17
N ALA A 226 3.88 -0.10 9.55
CA ALA A 226 2.51 -0.12 10.06
C ALA A 226 1.86 -1.50 9.96
N TRP A 227 2.12 -2.25 8.89
CA TRP A 227 1.61 -3.60 8.71
C TRP A 227 2.25 -4.57 9.71
N VAL A 228 3.58 -4.57 9.85
CA VAL A 228 4.27 -5.38 10.87
C VAL A 228 3.77 -5.03 12.27
N SER A 229 3.52 -3.75 12.53
CA SER A 229 2.95 -3.30 13.80
C SER A 229 1.55 -3.87 14.03
N ALA A 230 0.68 -3.85 13.00
CA ALA A 230 -0.67 -4.39 13.09
C ALA A 230 -0.65 -5.89 13.37
N THR A 231 0.23 -6.65 12.71
CA THR A 231 0.42 -8.09 12.94
C THR A 231 0.85 -8.37 14.38
N VAL A 232 1.91 -7.69 14.84
CA VAL A 232 2.41 -7.84 16.22
C VAL A 232 1.34 -7.50 17.26
N LEU A 233 0.49 -6.51 16.97
CA LEU A 233 -0.58 -6.09 17.86
C LEU A 233 -1.81 -7.00 17.80
N GLY A 234 -2.20 -7.49 16.61
CA GLY A 234 -3.32 -8.41 16.42
C GLY A 234 -3.14 -9.69 17.23
N ASP A 235 -1.93 -10.26 17.18
CA ASP A 235 -1.54 -11.42 17.99
C ASP A 235 -1.62 -11.16 19.50
N SER A 236 -1.45 -9.89 19.92
CA SER A 236 -1.48 -9.50 21.34
C SER A 236 -2.86 -9.12 21.86
N LEU A 237 -3.80 -8.78 20.98
CA LEU A 237 -5.10 -8.19 21.32
C LEU A 237 -6.29 -9.14 21.10
N ASP A 238 -6.07 -10.37 20.62
CA ASP A 238 -7.14 -11.29 20.17
C ASP A 238 -8.14 -10.60 19.22
N ALA A 239 -7.66 -9.59 18.47
CA ALA A 239 -8.44 -8.79 17.55
C ALA A 239 -8.14 -9.23 16.12
N ASP A 240 -9.15 -9.16 15.25
CA ASP A 240 -8.97 -9.45 13.83
C ASP A 240 -7.85 -8.55 13.27
N PRO A 241 -6.71 -9.11 12.80
CA PRO A 241 -5.46 -8.36 12.59
C PRO A 241 -5.54 -7.22 11.57
N VAL A 242 -6.68 -7.10 10.86
CA VAL A 242 -6.89 -6.12 9.80
C VAL A 242 -8.23 -5.39 9.99
N GLU A 243 -8.54 -4.91 11.19
CA GLU A 243 -9.48 -3.78 11.26
C GLU A 243 -8.87 -2.60 10.49
N SER A 244 -9.51 -2.23 9.37
CA SER A 244 -9.02 -1.20 8.43
C SER A 244 -8.62 0.12 9.10
N ASN A 245 -9.20 0.40 10.27
CA ASN A 245 -8.96 1.59 11.09
C ASN A 245 -7.65 1.52 11.89
N LEU A 246 -7.27 0.35 12.43
CA LEU A 246 -6.02 0.22 13.20
C LEU A 246 -4.82 0.41 12.29
N LEU A 247 -4.83 -0.26 11.14
CA LEU A 247 -3.74 -0.21 10.18
C LEU A 247 -3.53 1.22 9.63
N GLU A 248 -4.60 1.97 9.36
CA GLU A 248 -4.50 3.41 9.02
C GLU A 248 -4.00 4.26 10.18
N THR A 249 -4.46 4.00 11.40
CA THR A 249 -3.97 4.72 12.58
C THR A 249 -2.46 4.51 12.74
N LEU A 250 -2.00 3.27 12.65
CA LEU A 250 -0.59 2.91 12.65
C LEU A 250 0.18 3.61 11.54
N ARG A 251 -0.34 3.64 10.31
CA ARG A 251 0.30 4.36 9.20
C ARG A 251 0.51 5.83 9.52
N HIS A 252 -0.53 6.52 9.99
CA HIS A 252 -0.43 7.94 10.31
C HIS A 252 0.51 8.19 11.48
N VAL A 253 0.49 7.36 12.52
CA VAL A 253 1.39 7.49 13.67
C VAL A 253 2.84 7.22 13.24
N VAL A 254 3.12 6.16 12.49
CA VAL A 254 4.46 5.88 11.97
C VAL A 254 4.95 7.04 11.10
N GLU A 255 4.15 7.49 10.13
CA GLU A 255 4.55 8.58 9.23
C GLU A 255 4.83 9.88 10.00
N LEU A 256 3.90 10.31 10.84
CA LEU A 256 3.98 11.61 11.49
C LEU A 256 4.90 11.58 12.71
N ARG A 257 4.67 10.65 13.64
CA ARG A 257 5.34 10.60 14.95
C ARG A 257 6.75 10.03 14.81
N PHE A 258 6.88 8.87 14.17
CA PHE A 258 8.18 8.20 14.03
C PHE A 258 9.02 8.80 12.93
N VAL A 259 8.53 8.88 11.69
CA VAL A 259 9.37 9.28 10.55
C VAL A 259 9.60 10.79 10.54
N GLN A 260 8.55 11.59 10.39
CA GLN A 260 8.67 13.05 10.16
C GLN A 260 9.16 13.82 11.39
N ARG A 261 8.79 13.38 12.59
CA ARG A 261 9.07 14.11 13.83
C ARG A 261 10.26 13.59 14.62
N PHE A 262 10.65 12.34 14.44
CA PHE A 262 11.74 11.73 15.17
C PHE A 262 12.89 11.30 14.25
N ALA A 263 12.70 10.27 13.42
CA ALA A 263 13.77 9.64 12.67
C ALA A 263 14.45 10.58 11.65
N LEU A 264 13.68 11.38 10.88
CA LEU A 264 14.24 12.34 9.94
C LEU A 264 14.94 13.53 10.65
N PRO A 265 14.35 14.19 11.68
CA PRO A 265 15.04 15.27 12.38
C PRO A 265 16.32 14.84 13.08
N PHE A 266 16.36 13.61 13.60
CA PHE A 266 17.56 13.00 14.15
C PHE A 266 18.54 12.51 13.09
N GLY A 267 18.14 12.45 11.81
CA GLY A 267 18.99 11.95 10.74
C GLY A 267 19.27 10.45 10.84
N LEU A 268 18.40 9.70 11.53
CA LEU A 268 18.44 8.23 11.60
C LEU A 268 17.93 7.60 10.30
N LEU A 269 17.02 8.29 9.62
CA LEU A 269 16.55 7.96 8.27
C LEU A 269 16.80 9.14 7.33
N THR A 270 16.91 8.84 6.04
CA THR A 270 16.88 9.83 4.96
C THR A 270 15.78 9.48 3.97
N GLU A 271 15.12 10.52 3.47
CA GLU A 271 14.23 10.42 2.32
C GLU A 271 15.06 10.08 1.06
N GLN A 272 14.69 9.01 0.36
CA GLN A 272 15.13 8.76 -1.00
C GLN A 272 14.08 9.25 -1.99
N ASP A 273 14.49 9.63 -3.20
CA ASP A 273 13.58 10.04 -4.27
C ASP A 273 12.40 9.08 -4.37
N SER A 274 11.18 9.65 -4.37
CA SER A 274 9.95 8.87 -4.49
C SER A 274 10.06 7.98 -5.73
N LEU A 275 9.87 6.67 -5.56
CA LEU A 275 9.73 5.79 -6.70
C LEU A 275 8.60 6.33 -7.57
N SER A 276 8.92 6.54 -8.84
CA SER A 276 7.90 6.93 -9.80
C SER A 276 7.23 5.65 -10.28
N PRO A 277 5.89 5.53 -10.15
CA PRO A 277 5.19 4.50 -10.90
C PRO A 277 5.49 4.68 -12.40
N PRO A 278 5.28 3.64 -13.22
CA PRO A 278 5.44 3.70 -14.67
C PRO A 278 4.89 5.00 -15.26
N ALA A 279 5.67 5.62 -16.15
CA ALA A 279 5.32 6.90 -16.77
C ALA A 279 3.94 6.81 -17.44
N GLY A 280 3.11 7.83 -17.24
CA GLY A 280 1.74 7.90 -17.78
C GLY A 280 0.64 7.39 -16.85
N LEU A 281 0.95 6.84 -15.67
CA LEU A 281 -0.05 6.48 -14.65
C LEU A 281 -0.47 7.64 -13.73
N LEU A 282 0.39 8.65 -13.59
CA LEU A 282 0.09 9.86 -12.84
C LEU A 282 -0.35 10.97 -13.80
N PRO A 283 -1.41 11.75 -13.48
CA PRO A 283 -1.82 12.87 -14.31
C PRO A 283 -0.68 13.90 -14.45
N ASP A 284 -0.45 14.38 -15.67
CA ASP A 284 0.64 15.30 -16.05
C ASP A 284 0.57 16.70 -15.40
N ASN A 285 -0.39 16.96 -14.50
CA ASN A 285 -0.57 18.28 -13.90
C ASN A 285 0.03 18.35 -12.48
N PRO A 286 1.33 18.68 -12.31
CA PRO A 286 2.01 18.73 -11.00
C PRO A 286 1.45 19.77 -10.03
N GLN A 287 0.48 20.61 -10.43
CA GLN A 287 -0.12 21.64 -9.57
C GLN A 287 -1.35 21.18 -8.78
N GLN A 288 -1.81 19.93 -8.94
CA GLN A 288 -2.90 19.42 -8.10
C GLN A 288 -2.39 19.08 -6.69
N PRO A 289 -2.99 19.65 -5.61
CA PRO A 289 -2.63 19.33 -4.22
C PRO A 289 -2.67 17.83 -3.90
N GLU A 290 -3.54 17.09 -4.57
CA GLU A 290 -3.64 15.64 -4.46
C GLU A 290 -2.36 14.92 -4.91
N LEU A 291 -1.63 15.44 -5.90
CA LEU A 291 -0.37 14.84 -6.34
C LEU A 291 0.77 15.05 -5.34
N PHE A 292 0.76 16.14 -4.58
CA PHE A 292 1.73 16.37 -3.51
C PHE A 292 1.55 15.36 -2.37
N HIS A 293 0.30 15.10 -1.97
CA HIS A 293 -0.01 14.05 -0.99
C HIS A 293 0.29 12.64 -1.52
N ARG A 294 0.05 12.36 -2.82
CA ARG A 294 0.40 11.07 -3.44
C ARG A 294 1.91 10.83 -3.51
N ARG A 295 2.73 11.85 -3.76
CA ARG A 295 4.20 11.72 -3.80
C ARG A 295 4.80 11.37 -2.44
N ARG A 296 4.30 11.96 -1.34
CA ARG A 296 4.74 11.60 0.02
C ARG A 296 4.37 10.17 0.43
N GLN A 297 3.27 9.63 -0.10
CA GLN A 297 2.88 8.24 0.17
C GLN A 297 3.74 7.22 -0.58
N LEU A 298 4.46 7.63 -1.62
CA LEU A 298 5.44 6.81 -2.36
C LEU A 298 6.87 7.03 -1.86
N GLN A 299 7.03 7.76 -0.75
CA GLN A 299 8.34 8.10 -0.19
C GLN A 299 8.96 6.86 0.45
N ARG A 300 10.22 6.61 0.10
CA ARG A 300 11.06 5.60 0.75
C ARG A 300 11.98 6.26 1.75
N TYR A 301 12.24 5.53 2.83
CA TYR A 301 13.15 5.94 3.87
C TYR A 301 14.27 4.93 3.98
N CYS A 302 15.51 5.40 3.97
CA CYS A 302 16.68 4.54 4.14
C CYS A 302 17.36 4.81 5.47
N PRO A 303 17.82 3.77 6.17
CA PRO A 303 18.64 3.94 7.35
C PRO A 303 19.94 4.65 7.00
N THR A 304 20.38 5.57 7.86
CA THR A 304 21.67 6.24 7.72
C THR A 304 22.74 5.51 8.52
N GLU A 305 24.01 5.82 8.25
CA GLU A 305 25.13 5.37 9.10
C GLU A 305 24.95 5.83 10.57
N LEU A 306 24.22 6.94 10.78
CA LEU A 306 23.94 7.45 12.12
C LEU A 306 23.03 6.51 12.92
N LEU A 307 22.10 5.81 12.27
CA LEU A 307 21.28 4.79 12.95
C LEU A 307 22.16 3.71 13.58
N THR A 308 23.16 3.22 12.85
CA THR A 308 24.05 2.15 13.31
C THR A 308 25.10 2.64 14.30
N THR A 309 25.64 3.85 14.10
CA THR A 309 26.69 4.40 14.97
C THR A 309 26.15 4.98 16.28
N ALA A 310 24.93 5.53 16.27
CA ALA A 310 24.31 6.08 17.47
C ALA A 310 23.60 5.03 18.33
N LEU A 311 23.18 3.89 17.75
CA LEU A 311 22.46 2.83 18.45
C LEU A 311 23.25 1.51 18.42
N HIS A 312 23.80 1.13 19.56
CA HIS A 312 24.48 -0.15 19.76
C HIS A 312 23.49 -1.22 20.20
N TRP A 313 22.99 -1.95 19.22
CA TRP A 313 22.03 -3.02 19.45
C TRP A 313 22.67 -4.28 20.01
N ARG A 314 21.96 -4.94 20.93
CA ARG A 314 22.32 -6.21 21.56
C ARG A 314 21.48 -7.38 21.04
N THR A 315 20.54 -7.10 20.15
CA THR A 315 19.70 -8.09 19.48
C THR A 315 20.17 -8.28 18.04
N GLN A 316 19.86 -9.44 17.47
CA GLN A 316 20.10 -9.66 16.04
C GLN A 316 19.23 -8.68 15.25
N PRO A 317 19.72 -8.14 14.13
CA PRO A 317 18.87 -7.41 13.23
C PRO A 317 17.81 -8.35 12.64
N PRO A 318 16.73 -7.77 12.13
CA PRO A 318 15.71 -8.54 11.46
C PRO A 318 16.26 -9.30 10.24
N GLN A 319 16.01 -10.60 10.16
CA GLN A 319 16.54 -11.44 9.06
C GLN A 319 15.81 -11.21 7.75
N ARG A 320 14.50 -10.95 7.81
CA ARG A 320 13.66 -10.64 6.65
C ARG A 320 12.32 -10.08 7.13
N ILE A 321 12.30 -8.80 7.47
CA ILE A 321 11.07 -8.13 7.93
C ILE A 321 10.35 -7.46 6.78
N LEU A 322 11.10 -6.88 5.86
CA LEU A 322 10.52 -6.28 4.68
C LEU A 322 10.24 -7.41 3.70
N LEU A 323 8.96 -7.55 3.36
CA LEU A 323 8.53 -8.37 2.23
C LEU A 323 9.45 -8.05 1.05
N SER A 324 9.86 -9.05 0.28
CA SER A 324 10.55 -8.75 -0.99
C SER A 324 9.72 -7.75 -1.79
N ASP A 325 10.35 -6.94 -2.66
CA ASP A 325 9.62 -5.91 -3.41
C ASP A 325 8.35 -6.50 -4.08
N VAL A 326 8.42 -7.74 -4.57
CA VAL A 326 7.30 -8.52 -5.13
C VAL A 326 6.25 -8.91 -4.07
N GLU A 327 6.65 -9.57 -2.98
CA GLU A 327 5.70 -9.98 -1.91
C GLU A 327 5.02 -8.78 -1.25
N GLY A 328 5.75 -7.67 -1.11
CA GLY A 328 5.26 -6.41 -0.59
C GLY A 328 4.26 -5.76 -1.54
N ALA A 329 4.58 -5.76 -2.83
CA ALA A 329 3.68 -5.27 -3.86
C ALA A 329 2.38 -6.11 -3.91
N LEU A 330 2.47 -7.43 -3.82
CA LEU A 330 1.31 -8.34 -3.77
C LEU A 330 0.43 -8.10 -2.54
N SER A 331 1.04 -7.98 -1.35
CA SER A 331 0.30 -7.73 -0.11
C SER A 331 -0.44 -6.39 -0.15
N MET A 332 0.16 -5.37 -0.75
CA MET A 332 -0.49 -4.08 -1.01
C MET A 332 -1.67 -4.19 -1.97
N CYS A 333 -1.55 -5.02 -3.03
CA CYS A 333 -2.65 -5.29 -3.95
C CYS A 333 -3.83 -5.95 -3.22
N GLN A 334 -3.56 -6.98 -2.42
CA GLN A 334 -4.60 -7.69 -1.66
C GLN A 334 -5.33 -6.75 -0.68
N LEU A 335 -4.60 -5.89 0.02
CA LEU A 335 -5.20 -4.88 0.90
C LEU A 335 -6.04 -3.88 0.09
N ALA A 336 -5.58 -3.47 -1.09
CA ALA A 336 -6.30 -2.56 -1.96
C ALA A 336 -7.61 -3.15 -2.50
N GLU A 337 -7.65 -4.46 -2.75
CA GLU A 337 -8.84 -5.18 -3.21
C GLU A 337 -9.94 -5.29 -2.14
N GLN A 338 -9.55 -5.31 -0.86
CA GLN A 338 -10.49 -5.34 0.28
C GLN A 338 -11.19 -3.99 0.52
N LEU A 339 -10.65 -2.89 -0.03
CA LEU A 339 -11.22 -1.56 0.12
C LEU A 339 -12.38 -1.34 -0.84
N ASP A 340 -13.45 -0.70 -0.36
CA ASP A 340 -14.58 -0.35 -1.22
C ASP A 340 -14.20 0.65 -2.34
N GLN A 341 -15.10 0.82 -3.31
CA GLN A 341 -14.90 1.72 -4.46
C GLN A 341 -15.52 3.12 -4.24
N SER A 342 -15.54 3.61 -3.00
CA SER A 342 -16.19 4.88 -2.66
C SER A 342 -15.26 5.85 -1.92
N GLY A 343 -15.40 7.14 -2.27
CA GLY A 343 -14.78 8.25 -1.56
C GLY A 343 -13.29 8.08 -1.26
N TYR A 344 -12.95 8.08 0.03
CA TYR A 344 -11.57 7.99 0.50
C TYR A 344 -10.97 6.58 0.39
N ALA A 345 -11.79 5.52 0.47
CA ALA A 345 -11.32 4.15 0.35
C ALA A 345 -10.83 3.83 -1.07
N ASP A 346 -11.51 4.34 -2.09
CA ASP A 346 -11.05 4.21 -3.48
C ASP A 346 -9.72 4.95 -3.72
N TYR A 347 -9.60 6.19 -3.21
CA TYR A 347 -8.35 6.94 -3.24
C TYR A 347 -7.19 6.15 -2.60
N ARG A 348 -7.44 5.53 -1.44
CA ARG A 348 -6.47 4.70 -0.72
C ARG A 348 -6.06 3.47 -1.53
N ALA A 349 -7.03 2.74 -2.08
CA ALA A 349 -6.77 1.55 -2.89
C ALA A 349 -5.91 1.86 -4.12
N ARG A 350 -6.19 2.98 -4.80
CA ARG A 350 -5.38 3.44 -5.93
C ARG A 350 -3.94 3.73 -5.53
N ASN A 351 -3.71 4.35 -4.37
CA ASN A 351 -2.36 4.62 -3.90
C ASN A 351 -1.61 3.35 -3.51
N LEU A 352 -2.30 2.37 -2.94
CA LEU A 352 -1.73 1.04 -2.66
C LEU A 352 -1.25 0.37 -3.95
N PHE A 353 -2.08 0.31 -5.00
CA PHE A 353 -1.65 -0.26 -6.27
C PHE A 353 -0.49 0.53 -6.93
N LEU A 354 -0.47 1.86 -6.81
CA LEU A 354 0.66 2.66 -7.30
C LEU A 354 1.94 2.36 -6.51
N GLN A 355 1.85 2.12 -5.20
CA GLN A 355 2.98 1.69 -4.38
C GLN A 355 3.45 0.27 -4.76
N SER A 356 2.51 -0.63 -5.07
CA SER A 356 2.84 -1.95 -5.61
C SER A 356 3.64 -1.83 -6.90
N LEU A 357 3.21 -0.99 -7.86
CA LEU A 357 3.93 -0.78 -9.12
C LEU A 357 5.25 -0.04 -8.97
N ALA A 358 5.38 0.78 -7.93
CA ALA A 358 6.65 1.40 -7.59
C ALA A 358 7.67 0.34 -7.15
N ARG A 359 7.25 -0.63 -6.33
CA ARG A 359 8.09 -1.76 -5.88
C ARG A 359 8.38 -2.75 -7.00
N ASP A 360 7.35 -3.17 -7.72
CA ASP A 360 7.44 -4.10 -8.82
C ASP A 360 6.64 -3.57 -10.04
N PRO A 361 7.32 -2.90 -10.99
CA PRO A 361 6.69 -2.40 -12.20
C PRO A 361 6.12 -3.51 -13.11
N GLN A 362 6.50 -4.76 -12.90
CA GLN A 362 6.06 -5.92 -13.68
C GLN A 362 4.87 -6.65 -13.05
N LEU A 363 4.31 -6.13 -11.95
CA LEU A 363 3.22 -6.79 -11.23
C LEU A 363 1.85 -6.60 -11.92
N PRO A 364 1.28 -7.64 -12.56
CA PRO A 364 0.03 -7.50 -13.32
C PRO A 364 -1.17 -7.14 -12.44
N GLU A 365 -1.26 -7.66 -11.22
CA GLU A 365 -2.36 -7.43 -10.26
C GLU A 365 -2.58 -5.94 -10.00
N ALA A 366 -1.50 -5.17 -9.91
CA ALA A 366 -1.59 -3.74 -9.64
C ALA A 366 -2.15 -2.95 -10.83
N TYR A 367 -1.81 -3.32 -12.07
CA TYR A 367 -2.43 -2.72 -13.26
C TYR A 367 -3.90 -3.09 -13.37
N LEU A 368 -4.25 -4.35 -13.09
CA LEU A 368 -5.64 -4.82 -13.10
C LEU A 368 -6.49 -4.08 -12.06
N GLY A 369 -5.98 -3.97 -10.84
CA GLY A 369 -6.64 -3.24 -9.75
C GLY A 369 -6.83 -1.74 -10.06
N LEU A 370 -5.81 -1.09 -10.64
CA LEU A 370 -5.91 0.32 -11.05
C LEU A 370 -6.90 0.54 -12.19
N ALA A 371 -6.91 -0.33 -13.18
CA ALA A 371 -7.82 -0.25 -14.32
C ALA A 371 -9.27 -0.50 -13.92
N GLY A 372 -9.51 -1.49 -13.04
CA GLY A 372 -10.83 -1.81 -12.51
C GLY A 372 -11.48 -0.67 -11.70
N ARG A 373 -10.67 0.28 -11.22
CA ARG A 373 -11.10 1.47 -10.47
C ARG A 373 -11.23 2.73 -11.33
N GLN A 374 -11.06 2.65 -12.65
CA GLN A 374 -11.31 3.79 -13.53
C GLN A 374 -12.77 3.87 -13.98
N TYR A 375 -13.39 5.03 -13.81
CA TYR A 375 -14.72 5.31 -14.34
C TYR A 375 -14.70 5.53 -15.86
N GLU A 376 -13.61 6.09 -16.39
CA GLU A 376 -13.45 6.34 -17.81
C GLU A 376 -12.74 5.15 -18.47
N PRO A 377 -13.40 4.47 -19.42
CA PRO A 377 -12.80 3.32 -20.10
C PRO A 377 -11.47 3.62 -20.81
N ALA A 378 -11.28 4.84 -21.32
CA ALA A 378 -10.03 5.24 -21.99
C ALA A 378 -8.84 5.28 -21.00
N ALA A 379 -9.09 5.71 -19.76
CA ALA A 379 -8.09 5.67 -18.70
C ALA A 379 -7.76 4.22 -18.30
N ALA A 380 -8.77 3.35 -18.22
CA ALA A 380 -8.56 1.93 -17.97
C ALA A 380 -7.73 1.27 -19.09
N GLU A 381 -8.03 1.58 -20.35
CA GLU A 381 -7.28 1.08 -21.52
C GLU A 381 -5.80 1.48 -21.45
N GLN A 382 -5.52 2.74 -21.12
CA GLN A 382 -4.16 3.26 -21.00
C GLN A 382 -3.37 2.50 -19.91
N ILE A 383 -3.98 2.30 -18.74
CA ILE A 383 -3.35 1.57 -17.62
C ILE A 383 -3.02 0.13 -18.03
N ILE A 384 -3.97 -0.58 -18.64
CA ILE A 384 -3.75 -1.96 -19.07
C ILE A 384 -2.69 -2.04 -20.18
N SER A 385 -2.66 -1.08 -21.11
CA SER A 385 -1.65 -1.02 -22.16
C SER A 385 -0.24 -0.84 -21.59
N LEU A 386 -0.10 0.00 -20.56
CA LEU A 386 1.15 0.14 -19.80
C LEU A 386 1.53 -1.16 -19.11
N GLY A 387 0.57 -1.86 -18.50
CA GLY A 387 0.78 -3.17 -17.88
C GLY A 387 1.30 -4.21 -18.87
N ILE A 388 0.69 -4.34 -20.05
CA ILE A 388 1.15 -5.27 -21.09
C ILE A 388 2.60 -4.95 -21.49
N ALA A 389 2.92 -3.67 -21.70
CA ALA A 389 4.27 -3.25 -22.07
C ALA A 389 5.30 -3.55 -20.96
N ALA A 390 4.91 -3.44 -19.70
CA ALA A 390 5.79 -3.69 -18.57
C ALA A 390 5.99 -5.19 -18.27
N CYS A 391 4.93 -5.99 -18.39
CA CYS A 391 4.92 -7.42 -18.05
C CYS A 391 5.39 -8.33 -19.19
N THR A 392 5.50 -7.84 -20.44
CA THR A 392 5.98 -8.63 -21.57
C THR A 392 7.52 -8.57 -21.63
N PRO A 393 8.25 -9.67 -21.39
CA PRO A 393 9.70 -9.66 -21.50
C PRO A 393 10.12 -9.45 -22.96
N PRO A 394 11.32 -8.89 -23.21
CA PRO A 394 11.82 -8.60 -24.56
C PRO A 394 11.91 -9.84 -25.47
N ASP A 395 11.99 -11.03 -24.88
CA ASP A 395 12.06 -12.31 -25.59
C ASP A 395 10.69 -13.02 -25.73
N GLY A 396 9.60 -12.40 -25.26
CA GLY A 396 8.21 -12.84 -25.50
C GLY A 396 7.70 -14.00 -24.62
N ALA A 397 8.50 -14.52 -23.68
CA ALA A 397 8.08 -15.57 -22.76
C ALA A 397 7.58 -14.97 -21.43
N ALA A 398 6.29 -14.63 -21.32
CA ALA A 398 5.71 -14.21 -20.05
C ALA A 398 5.62 -15.41 -19.08
N ASP A 399 6.15 -15.27 -17.87
CA ASP A 399 6.25 -16.35 -16.87
C ASP A 399 5.07 -16.37 -15.87
N SER A 400 4.03 -15.53 -16.05
CA SER A 400 2.86 -15.51 -15.17
C SER A 400 1.53 -15.62 -15.92
N ASN A 401 0.66 -16.51 -15.44
CA ASN A 401 -0.71 -16.69 -15.95
C ASN A 401 -1.57 -15.41 -15.85
N LEU A 402 -1.19 -14.44 -15.01
CA LEU A 402 -1.89 -13.16 -14.83
C LEU A 402 -1.48 -12.11 -15.87
N ALA A 403 -0.25 -12.17 -16.41
CA ALA A 403 0.15 -11.33 -17.52
C ALA A 403 -0.70 -11.60 -18.78
N ASP A 404 -1.17 -12.85 -18.96
CA ASP A 404 -2.08 -13.25 -20.03
C ASP A 404 -3.50 -12.66 -19.89
N LEU A 405 -3.89 -12.23 -18.67
CA LEU A 405 -5.19 -11.60 -18.41
C LEU A 405 -5.22 -10.12 -18.78
N LEU A 406 -4.06 -9.45 -18.83
CA LEU A 406 -3.98 -8.04 -19.24
C LEU A 406 -4.47 -7.83 -20.69
N PRO A 407 -4.00 -8.59 -21.71
CA PRO A 407 -4.57 -8.58 -23.06
C PRO A 407 -6.08 -8.82 -23.11
N MET A 408 -6.59 -9.76 -22.31
CA MET A 408 -8.02 -10.08 -22.27
C MET A 408 -8.85 -8.89 -21.76
N ILE A 409 -8.38 -8.25 -20.69
CA ILE A 409 -9.08 -7.12 -20.07
C ILE A 409 -9.01 -5.88 -20.96
N LEU A 410 -7.88 -5.65 -21.65
CA LEU A 410 -7.77 -4.61 -22.68
C LEU A 410 -8.83 -4.76 -23.77
N PHE A 411 -8.98 -5.98 -24.30
CA PHE A 411 -9.97 -6.29 -25.32
C PHE A 411 -11.40 -6.02 -24.83
N ARG A 412 -11.73 -6.45 -23.59
CA ARG A 412 -13.04 -6.17 -22.97
C ARG A 412 -13.31 -4.67 -22.81
N ILE A 413 -12.31 -3.90 -22.38
CA ILE A 413 -12.42 -2.43 -22.22
C ILE A 413 -12.70 -1.77 -23.57
N ARG A 414 -11.90 -2.07 -24.60
CA ARG A 414 -12.07 -1.51 -25.97
C ARG A 414 -13.43 -1.83 -26.55
N MET A 415 -13.92 -3.05 -26.35
CA MET A 415 -15.26 -3.46 -26.77
C MET A 415 -16.38 -2.64 -26.10
N ARG A 416 -16.25 -2.32 -24.80
CA ARG A 416 -17.21 -1.45 -24.09
C ARG A 416 -17.16 0.00 -24.55
N MET A 417 -15.98 0.52 -24.90
CA MET A 417 -15.80 1.92 -25.33
C MET A 417 -16.47 2.25 -26.66
N ILE A 418 -16.38 1.33 -27.61
CA ILE A 418 -16.67 1.61 -29.01
C ILE A 418 -18.11 1.20 -29.40
N GLY A 419 -18.78 0.42 -28.55
CA GLY A 419 -20.08 -0.17 -28.88
C GLY A 419 -19.97 -1.12 -30.08
N ARG A 420 -21.12 -1.48 -30.68
CA ARG A 420 -21.27 -2.57 -31.68
C ARG A 420 -20.47 -2.46 -33.00
N ARG A 421 -19.53 -1.51 -33.15
CA ARG A 421 -18.77 -1.33 -34.39
C ARG A 421 -17.29 -1.13 -34.07
N TYR A 422 -16.56 -2.23 -33.99
CA TYR A 422 -15.12 -2.24 -33.75
C TYR A 422 -14.35 -2.48 -35.06
N PRO A 423 -13.94 -1.43 -35.81
CA PRO A 423 -13.20 -1.58 -37.07
C PRO A 423 -11.76 -2.06 -36.86
N GLU A 424 -11.21 -1.87 -35.67
CA GLU A 424 -9.86 -2.31 -35.27
C GLU A 424 -9.83 -3.75 -34.75
N ALA A 425 -11.01 -4.40 -34.68
CA ALA A 425 -11.17 -5.80 -34.25
C ALA A 425 -10.20 -6.72 -34.99
N GLU A 426 -10.04 -6.52 -36.31
CA GLU A 426 -9.21 -7.37 -37.17
C GLU A 426 -7.71 -7.26 -36.87
N GLN A 427 -7.26 -6.12 -36.35
CA GLN A 427 -5.84 -5.90 -36.02
C GLN A 427 -5.51 -6.45 -34.63
N ASP A 428 -6.38 -6.21 -33.65
CA ASP A 428 -6.30 -6.84 -32.32
C ASP A 428 -6.49 -8.36 -32.39
N LEU A 429 -7.33 -8.83 -33.33
CA LEU A 429 -7.53 -10.23 -33.73
C LEU A 429 -6.22 -10.89 -34.13
N ARG A 430 -5.47 -10.27 -35.05
CA ARG A 430 -4.19 -10.82 -35.54
C ARG A 430 -3.13 -10.82 -34.45
N TRP A 431 -3.14 -9.80 -33.60
CA TRP A 431 -2.23 -9.71 -32.46
C TRP A 431 -2.50 -10.84 -31.45
N LEU A 432 -3.73 -10.99 -30.94
CA LEU A 432 -4.13 -12.06 -30.01
C LEU A 432 -3.85 -13.46 -30.58
N SER A 433 -4.05 -13.63 -31.89
CA SER A 433 -3.79 -14.88 -32.60
C SER A 433 -2.30 -15.22 -32.67
N SER A 434 -1.45 -14.21 -32.88
CA SER A 434 0.01 -14.38 -32.94
C SER A 434 0.67 -14.56 -31.57
N SER A 435 0.02 -14.12 -30.49
CA SER A 435 0.53 -14.17 -29.12
C SER A 435 0.23 -15.48 -28.38
N GLY A 436 -0.44 -16.46 -29.01
CA GLY A 436 -0.89 -17.69 -28.35
C GLY A 436 -2.21 -17.53 -27.57
N GLY A 437 -2.89 -16.39 -27.67
CA GLY A 437 -4.15 -16.08 -26.97
C GLY A 437 -5.35 -16.94 -27.39
N HIS A 438 -5.21 -17.76 -28.44
CA HIS A 438 -6.18 -18.80 -28.80
C HIS A 438 -6.36 -19.86 -27.71
N ALA A 439 -5.44 -19.96 -26.74
CA ALA A 439 -5.52 -20.91 -25.64
C ALA A 439 -6.46 -20.46 -24.50
N VAL A 440 -7.06 -19.26 -24.57
CA VAL A 440 -7.96 -18.72 -23.52
C VAL A 440 -9.42 -18.72 -24.01
N PRO A 441 -10.26 -19.69 -23.58
CA PRO A 441 -11.63 -19.87 -24.08
C PRO A 441 -12.51 -18.60 -24.02
N GLY A 442 -12.31 -17.75 -23.01
CA GLY A 442 -13.07 -16.51 -22.83
C GLY A 442 -12.81 -15.44 -23.89
N ILE A 443 -11.58 -15.33 -24.42
CA ILE A 443 -11.23 -14.37 -25.49
C ILE A 443 -11.91 -14.80 -26.78
N GLN A 444 -11.84 -16.10 -27.08
CA GLN A 444 -12.40 -16.66 -28.30
C GLN A 444 -13.92 -16.51 -28.36
N GLN A 445 -14.61 -16.66 -27.23
CA GLN A 445 -16.06 -16.44 -27.14
C GLN A 445 -16.45 -14.97 -27.35
N LEU A 446 -15.74 -14.03 -26.74
CA LEU A 446 -16.00 -12.61 -26.92
C LEU A 446 -15.76 -12.20 -28.38
N LEU A 447 -14.67 -12.69 -28.97
CA LEU A 447 -14.34 -12.42 -30.35
C LEU A 447 -15.40 -12.95 -31.32
N PHE A 448 -15.84 -14.19 -31.12
CA PHE A 448 -16.94 -14.78 -31.86
C PHE A 448 -18.19 -13.89 -31.80
N SER A 449 -18.52 -13.41 -30.59
CA SER A 449 -19.66 -12.53 -30.35
C SER A 449 -19.58 -11.23 -31.16
N CYS A 450 -18.40 -10.61 -31.22
CA CYS A 450 -18.15 -9.41 -32.01
C CYS A 450 -18.35 -9.63 -33.51
N VAL A 451 -17.77 -10.69 -34.04
CA VAL A 451 -17.81 -11.00 -35.47
C VAL A 451 -19.25 -11.31 -35.93
N ILE A 452 -20.02 -12.03 -35.10
CA ILE A 452 -21.46 -12.23 -35.32
C ILE A 452 -22.24 -10.91 -35.26
N ALA A 453 -21.94 -10.04 -34.29
CA ALA A 453 -22.58 -8.72 -34.19
C ALA A 453 -22.30 -7.79 -35.38
N GLN A 454 -21.19 -8.01 -36.09
CA GLN A 454 -20.84 -7.33 -37.34
C GLN A 454 -21.44 -7.98 -38.60
N GLU A 455 -22.25 -9.04 -38.43
CA GLU A 455 -22.86 -9.82 -39.52
C GLU A 455 -21.82 -10.51 -40.43
N ASN A 456 -20.57 -10.67 -39.99
CA ASN A 456 -19.51 -11.35 -40.74
C ASN A 456 -19.53 -12.87 -40.43
N ILE A 457 -20.54 -13.55 -40.96
CA ILE A 457 -20.82 -14.94 -40.59
C ILE A 457 -19.73 -15.92 -41.05
N ASP A 458 -19.05 -15.63 -42.15
CA ASP A 458 -17.99 -16.51 -42.66
C ASP A 458 -16.75 -16.50 -41.76
N GLN A 459 -16.38 -15.31 -41.24
CA GLN A 459 -15.31 -15.22 -40.25
C GLN A 459 -15.71 -15.85 -38.91
N ALA A 460 -16.98 -15.75 -38.51
CA ALA A 460 -17.47 -16.40 -37.31
C ALA A 460 -17.40 -17.93 -37.41
N GLU A 461 -17.68 -18.49 -38.60
CA GLU A 461 -17.53 -19.92 -38.85
C GLU A 461 -16.06 -20.36 -38.81
N LEU A 462 -15.15 -19.58 -39.39
CA LEU A 462 -13.71 -19.86 -39.27
C LEU A 462 -13.28 -19.92 -37.79
N LEU A 463 -13.66 -18.92 -37.00
CA LEU A 463 -13.36 -18.88 -35.56
C LEU A 463 -13.99 -20.04 -34.78
N LEU A 464 -15.17 -20.49 -35.21
CA LEU A 464 -15.83 -21.65 -34.62
C LEU A 464 -15.01 -22.92 -34.83
N GLU A 465 -14.60 -23.18 -36.07
CA GLU A 465 -13.91 -24.42 -36.46
C GLU A 465 -12.46 -24.45 -35.96
N GLU A 466 -11.78 -23.30 -35.87
CA GLU A 466 -10.34 -23.24 -35.57
C GLU A 466 -9.99 -23.20 -34.08
N GLY A 467 -10.92 -22.87 -33.17
CA GLY A 467 -10.54 -22.90 -31.75
C GLY A 467 -11.63 -23.11 -30.72
N PHE A 468 -12.82 -23.57 -31.11
CA PHE A 468 -13.69 -24.22 -30.13
C PHE A 468 -13.58 -25.74 -30.29
N PRO A 469 -13.28 -26.49 -29.21
CA PRO A 469 -13.31 -27.94 -29.25
C PRO A 469 -14.67 -28.44 -29.72
N HIS A 470 -14.70 -29.40 -30.65
CA HIS A 470 -15.94 -29.83 -31.31
C HIS A 470 -16.95 -30.51 -30.38
N ASP A 471 -16.51 -30.93 -29.20
CA ASP A 471 -17.29 -31.49 -28.10
C ASP A 471 -17.69 -30.46 -27.04
N SER A 472 -17.26 -29.20 -27.17
CA SER A 472 -17.58 -28.15 -26.21
C SER A 472 -19.00 -27.61 -26.40
N MET A 473 -19.55 -27.10 -25.29
CA MET A 473 -20.86 -26.46 -25.27
C MET A 473 -20.88 -25.21 -26.14
N GLU A 474 -19.83 -24.39 -26.08
CA GLU A 474 -19.64 -23.20 -26.88
C GLU A 474 -19.72 -23.54 -28.37
N TYR A 475 -18.99 -24.57 -28.81
CA TYR A 475 -18.99 -24.99 -30.21
C TYR A 475 -20.42 -25.26 -30.68
N HIS A 476 -21.17 -26.07 -29.94
CA HIS A 476 -22.52 -26.44 -30.35
C HIS A 476 -23.50 -25.26 -30.34
N TRP A 477 -23.47 -24.39 -29.32
CA TRP A 477 -24.37 -23.24 -29.24
C TRP A 477 -24.01 -22.12 -30.23
N ASN A 478 -22.72 -21.85 -30.43
CA ASN A 478 -22.24 -20.92 -31.45
C ASN A 478 -22.59 -21.41 -32.87
N ARG A 479 -22.52 -22.72 -33.12
CA ARG A 479 -22.94 -23.32 -34.40
C ARG A 479 -24.44 -23.15 -34.66
N VAL A 480 -25.28 -23.26 -33.63
CA VAL A 480 -26.73 -22.96 -33.76
C VAL A 480 -26.94 -21.51 -34.17
N LEU A 481 -26.20 -20.58 -33.54
CA LEU A 481 -26.31 -19.16 -33.83
C LEU A 481 -25.85 -18.81 -35.26
N ILE A 482 -24.71 -19.36 -35.73
CA ILE A 482 -24.23 -19.21 -37.12
C ILE A 482 -25.26 -19.76 -38.10
N ALA A 483 -25.73 -20.99 -37.89
CA ALA A 483 -26.69 -21.63 -38.78
C ALA A 483 -28.01 -20.83 -38.85
N TYR A 484 -28.43 -20.25 -37.73
CA TYR A 484 -29.59 -19.37 -37.71
C TYR A 484 -29.32 -18.06 -38.44
N ALA A 485 -28.15 -17.45 -38.26
CA ALA A 485 -27.79 -16.21 -38.95
C ALA A 485 -27.74 -16.38 -40.49
N ARG A 486 -27.29 -17.55 -40.99
CA ARG A 486 -27.22 -17.84 -42.44
C ARG A 486 -28.56 -18.12 -43.11
N GLY A 487 -29.41 -18.92 -42.47
CA GLY A 487 -30.63 -19.44 -43.12
C GLY A 487 -31.82 -19.60 -42.19
N GLY A 488 -31.77 -18.98 -41.02
CA GLY A 488 -32.83 -19.02 -40.01
C GLY A 488 -33.08 -20.42 -39.46
N ALA A 489 -34.32 -20.64 -39.03
CA ALA A 489 -34.76 -21.86 -38.36
C ALA A 489 -34.50 -23.16 -39.15
N ALA A 490 -34.55 -23.11 -40.49
CA ALA A 490 -34.37 -24.29 -41.33
C ALA A 490 -32.94 -24.83 -41.26
N GLN A 491 -31.94 -23.95 -41.23
CA GLN A 491 -30.53 -24.32 -41.14
C GLN A 491 -30.09 -24.60 -39.71
N ALA A 492 -30.67 -23.92 -38.71
CA ALA A 492 -30.31 -24.12 -37.31
C ALA A 492 -30.91 -25.39 -36.69
N ARG A 493 -32.06 -25.88 -37.18
CA ARG A 493 -32.75 -27.02 -36.59
C ARG A 493 -31.95 -28.34 -36.57
N PRO A 494 -31.20 -28.72 -37.62
CA PRO A 494 -30.40 -29.94 -37.61
C PRO A 494 -29.31 -29.97 -36.54
N VAL A 495 -28.77 -28.82 -36.15
CA VAL A 495 -27.66 -28.70 -35.19
C VAL A 495 -28.13 -28.45 -33.75
N LEU A 496 -29.39 -28.07 -33.55
CA LEU A 496 -29.95 -27.73 -32.24
C LEU A 496 -29.93 -28.89 -31.23
N ASN A 497 -30.17 -30.13 -31.68
CA ASN A 497 -30.21 -31.27 -30.77
C ASN A 497 -28.86 -31.52 -30.09
N ALA A 498 -27.75 -31.31 -30.80
CA ALA A 498 -26.42 -31.43 -30.23
C ALA A 498 -26.16 -30.33 -29.19
N ALA A 499 -26.60 -29.10 -29.45
CA ALA A 499 -26.48 -27.99 -28.50
C ALA A 499 -27.30 -28.22 -27.22
N LEU A 500 -28.53 -28.73 -27.35
CA LEU A 500 -29.37 -29.09 -26.20
C LEU A 500 -28.77 -30.23 -25.37
N GLN A 501 -28.09 -31.18 -26.00
CA GLN A 501 -27.38 -32.25 -25.29
C GLN A 501 -26.14 -31.72 -24.58
N ALA A 502 -25.43 -30.78 -25.18
CA ALA A 502 -24.24 -30.17 -24.59
C ALA A 502 -24.58 -29.34 -23.35
N ASN A 503 -25.60 -28.48 -23.42
CA ASN A 503 -26.14 -27.79 -22.25
C ASN A 503 -27.62 -27.42 -22.42
N PRO A 504 -28.54 -28.03 -21.65
CA PRO A 504 -29.98 -27.82 -21.80
C PRO A 504 -30.50 -26.51 -21.16
N ASN A 505 -29.69 -25.79 -20.39
CA ASN A 505 -30.11 -24.62 -19.60
C ASN A 505 -30.09 -23.31 -20.40
N ILE A 506 -29.30 -23.24 -21.47
CA ILE A 506 -29.15 -22.04 -22.31
C ILE A 506 -30.48 -21.44 -22.81
N PRO A 507 -31.46 -22.21 -23.33
CA PRO A 507 -32.70 -21.63 -23.81
C PRO A 507 -33.52 -20.88 -22.75
N GLU A 508 -33.45 -21.31 -21.50
CA GLU A 508 -34.15 -20.68 -20.38
C GLU A 508 -33.45 -19.38 -19.99
N LEU A 509 -32.12 -19.42 -19.81
CA LEU A 509 -31.31 -18.24 -19.49
C LEU A 509 -31.33 -17.17 -20.60
N LEU A 510 -31.59 -17.56 -21.85
CA LEU A 510 -31.83 -16.60 -22.93
C LEU A 510 -33.06 -15.69 -22.67
N TYR A 511 -34.04 -16.08 -21.85
CA TYR A 511 -35.11 -15.17 -21.40
C TYR A 511 -34.54 -14.01 -20.57
N GLU A 512 -33.55 -14.31 -19.73
CA GLU A 512 -32.97 -13.44 -18.73
C GLU A 512 -31.65 -12.83 -19.17
N LEU A 513 -31.31 -12.89 -20.47
CA LEU A 513 -30.03 -12.45 -21.01
C LEU A 513 -29.61 -11.01 -20.63
N ARG A 514 -30.55 -10.15 -20.22
CA ARG A 514 -30.25 -8.78 -19.73
C ARG A 514 -29.97 -8.70 -18.23
N ASN A 515 -30.39 -9.70 -17.47
CA ASN A 515 -30.33 -9.82 -16.03
C ASN A 515 -29.90 -11.26 -15.68
N LEU A 516 -28.74 -11.70 -16.20
CA LEU A 516 -28.22 -13.02 -15.86
C LEU A 516 -27.91 -13.08 -14.34
N PRO A 517 -28.02 -14.25 -13.70
CA PRO A 517 -27.66 -14.40 -12.29
C PRO A 517 -26.19 -14.02 -12.04
N ASP A 518 -25.93 -13.31 -10.94
CA ASP A 518 -24.56 -13.08 -10.48
C ASP A 518 -23.94 -14.42 -10.05
N LEU A 519 -22.83 -14.80 -10.67
CA LEU A 519 -22.08 -16.00 -10.32
C LEU A 519 -20.91 -15.65 -9.42
N VAL A 520 -20.90 -16.25 -8.23
CA VAL A 520 -19.72 -16.32 -7.38
C VAL A 520 -19.04 -17.64 -7.67
N MET A 521 -17.87 -17.59 -8.27
CA MET A 521 -17.06 -18.76 -8.59
C MET A 521 -16.17 -19.10 -7.40
N ASP A 522 -16.35 -20.27 -6.83
CA ASP A 522 -15.61 -20.85 -5.71
C ASP A 522 -14.33 -21.60 -6.16
N GLY A 523 -13.76 -21.17 -7.30
CA GLY A 523 -12.45 -21.61 -7.80
C GLY A 523 -12.44 -22.89 -8.65
N ALA A 524 -13.49 -23.71 -8.62
CA ALA A 524 -13.64 -24.86 -9.50
C ALA A 524 -14.43 -24.51 -10.77
N GLU A 525 -13.96 -24.97 -11.94
CA GLU A 525 -14.70 -24.78 -13.19
C GLU A 525 -15.99 -25.61 -13.18
N PRO A 526 -17.16 -25.00 -13.40
CA PRO A 526 -18.43 -25.71 -13.32
C PRO A 526 -18.56 -26.71 -14.48
N PRO A 527 -19.27 -27.83 -14.30
CA PRO A 527 -19.45 -28.82 -15.36
C PRO A 527 -20.07 -28.19 -16.62
N PRO A 528 -19.65 -28.57 -17.84
CA PRO A 528 -20.14 -27.95 -19.08
C PRO A 528 -21.66 -28.01 -19.29
N SER A 529 -22.33 -28.98 -18.66
CA SER A 529 -23.79 -29.16 -18.71
C SER A 529 -24.56 -28.42 -17.60
N SER A 530 -23.86 -27.75 -16.69
CA SER A 530 -24.46 -27.04 -15.55
C SER A 530 -25.07 -25.69 -15.97
N GLU A 531 -25.98 -25.19 -15.14
CA GLU A 531 -26.54 -23.85 -15.30
C GLU A 531 -25.46 -22.76 -15.10
N ALA A 532 -24.54 -22.96 -14.15
CA ALA A 532 -23.44 -22.04 -13.90
C ALA A 532 -22.57 -21.81 -15.15
N TYR A 533 -22.20 -22.89 -15.83
CA TYR A 533 -21.42 -22.82 -17.07
C TYR A 533 -22.21 -22.18 -18.21
N ALA A 534 -23.53 -22.38 -18.25
CA ALA A 534 -24.42 -21.74 -19.22
C ALA A 534 -24.48 -20.21 -19.04
N VAL A 535 -24.48 -19.72 -17.79
CA VAL A 535 -24.43 -18.28 -17.50
C VAL A 535 -23.09 -17.69 -17.93
N LEU A 536 -21.95 -18.35 -17.65
CA LEU A 536 -20.62 -17.90 -18.09
C LEU A 536 -20.54 -17.73 -19.61
N TYR A 537 -21.07 -18.70 -20.37
CA TYR A 537 -21.16 -18.59 -21.82
C TYR A 537 -22.05 -17.43 -22.25
N LEU A 538 -23.24 -17.29 -21.68
CA LEU A 538 -24.19 -16.26 -22.08
C LEU A 538 -23.72 -14.85 -21.72
N ASP A 539 -22.95 -14.68 -20.66
CA ASP A 539 -22.31 -13.40 -20.33
C ASP A 539 -21.42 -12.93 -21.50
N ALA A 540 -20.56 -13.83 -21.99
CA ALA A 540 -19.66 -13.56 -23.12
C ALA A 540 -20.36 -13.54 -24.50
N ALA A 541 -21.41 -14.34 -24.69
CA ALA A 541 -22.12 -14.51 -25.96
C ALA A 541 -23.36 -13.60 -26.13
N SER A 542 -23.71 -12.84 -25.10
CA SER A 542 -24.96 -12.06 -25.02
C SER A 542 -25.18 -11.17 -26.24
N ASP A 543 -24.16 -10.42 -26.64
CA ASP A 543 -24.24 -9.51 -27.78
C ASP A 543 -24.47 -10.23 -29.11
N ALA A 544 -23.84 -11.40 -29.33
CA ALA A 544 -24.08 -12.26 -30.48
C ALA A 544 -25.56 -12.67 -30.57
N TRP A 545 -26.12 -13.13 -29.46
CA TRP A 545 -27.52 -13.56 -29.40
C TRP A 545 -28.50 -12.40 -29.56
N LEU A 546 -28.11 -11.20 -29.14
CA LEU A 546 -28.90 -9.97 -29.31
C LEU A 546 -28.77 -9.36 -30.71
N SER A 547 -27.71 -9.64 -31.46
CA SER A 547 -27.50 -9.10 -32.80
C SER A 547 -28.26 -9.91 -33.87
N VAL A 548 -28.34 -11.24 -33.72
CA VAL A 548 -29.04 -12.09 -34.69
C VAL A 548 -30.56 -12.03 -34.48
N LYS A 549 -31.24 -11.29 -35.36
CA LYS A 549 -32.68 -11.05 -35.29
C LYS A 549 -33.48 -12.35 -35.18
N ASN A 550 -34.36 -12.43 -34.18
CA ASN A 550 -35.27 -13.55 -33.89
C ASN A 550 -34.63 -14.89 -33.48
N ALA A 551 -33.29 -15.02 -33.44
CA ALA A 551 -32.61 -16.27 -33.06
C ALA A 551 -33.03 -16.74 -31.66
N ARG A 552 -32.93 -15.83 -30.68
CA ARG A 552 -33.33 -16.06 -29.29
C ARG A 552 -34.77 -16.55 -29.16
N GLN A 553 -35.72 -15.81 -29.76
CA GLN A 553 -37.15 -16.14 -29.72
C GLN A 553 -37.44 -17.50 -30.36
N TRP A 554 -36.66 -17.89 -31.37
CA TRP A 554 -36.82 -19.19 -32.01
C TRP A 554 -36.33 -20.33 -31.12
N VAL A 555 -35.15 -20.20 -30.50
CA VAL A 555 -34.59 -21.19 -29.56
C VAL A 555 -35.54 -21.41 -28.38
N MET A 556 -36.02 -20.31 -27.78
CA MET A 556 -36.98 -20.36 -26.66
C MET A 556 -38.28 -21.11 -26.99
N LYS A 557 -38.72 -21.07 -28.26
CA LYS A 557 -39.92 -21.78 -28.71
C LYS A 557 -39.69 -23.28 -28.93
N GLN A 558 -38.44 -23.74 -29.00
CA GLN A 558 -38.15 -25.16 -29.20
C GLN A 558 -38.24 -25.97 -27.91
N GLN A 559 -38.10 -25.36 -26.72
CA GLN A 559 -38.29 -26.04 -25.43
C GLN A 559 -39.76 -26.37 -25.09
N ARG A 560 -40.72 -25.69 -25.72
CA ARG A 560 -42.17 -25.86 -25.44
C ARG A 560 -42.85 -26.92 -26.32
N LYS A 561 -42.08 -27.75 -27.01
CA LYS A 561 -42.55 -28.85 -27.87
C LYS A 561 -41.94 -30.14 -27.40
#